data_AF-A0A0U5GJQ6-F1
#
_entry.id   AF-A0A0U5GJQ6-F1
#
_cell.length_a   1.000
_cell.length_b   1.000
_cell.length_c   1.000
_cell.angle_alpha   90.00
_cell.angle_beta   90.00
_cell.angle_gamma   90.00
#
_symmetry.space_group_name_H-M   'P 1'
#
loop_
_entity.id
_entity.type
_entity.pdbx_description
1 polymer ?
#
loop_
_entity_poly.entity_id
_entity_poly.type
_entity_poly.pdbx_seq_one_letter_code
_entity_poly.pdbx_strand_id
1 'polypeptide(L)'
;MEATASYLERPPKRKRESSRSQSGPAEESRGAKPMEPPNQDSTELEPPANDEKVASAAESFRPLARELERLDKKDPILAAHAARFVALYRRLWESYVAKNADSQRLDKENQQLKNANASLSKEKRQAERHSLEYDVLLSYYKEAYQKIEEGIIGVLEDWKEPLVNSVGKQKQDGSE
;
A
#
# COMPACT_ATOMS: atom_id res chain seq x y z
N MET A 1 9.32 -23.68 -53.12
CA MET A 1 8.56 -24.00 -51.90
C MET A 1 9.54 -24.00 -50.75
N GLU A 2 9.42 -23.27 -49.66
CA GLU A 2 8.64 -22.11 -49.20
C GLU A 2 9.36 -21.70 -47.90
N ALA A 3 9.57 -20.41 -47.69
CA ALA A 3 10.24 -19.89 -46.49
C ALA A 3 9.22 -19.72 -45.35
N THR A 4 9.55 -20.10 -44.12
CA THR A 4 8.85 -19.58 -42.94
C THR A 4 9.81 -19.44 -41.75
N ALA A 5 10.22 -18.19 -41.51
CA ALA A 5 10.80 -17.74 -40.26
C ALA A 5 9.71 -17.77 -39.16
N SER A 6 10.06 -18.31 -37.99
CA SER A 6 9.19 -18.27 -36.80
C SER A 6 9.23 -16.87 -36.19
N TYR A 7 8.10 -16.17 -36.29
CA TYR A 7 7.90 -14.83 -35.75
C TYR A 7 7.61 -14.85 -34.25
N LEU A 8 8.21 -13.88 -33.57
CA LEU A 8 8.01 -13.46 -32.19
C LEU A 8 6.53 -13.44 -31.76
N GLU A 9 6.19 -14.26 -30.77
CA GLU A 9 4.90 -14.24 -30.08
C GLU A 9 4.87 -13.05 -29.10
N ARG A 10 4.06 -12.03 -29.40
CA ARG A 10 3.78 -10.91 -28.47
C ARG A 10 2.64 -11.30 -27.52
N PRO A 11 2.72 -10.96 -26.22
CA PRO A 11 1.63 -11.25 -25.28
C PRO A 11 0.40 -10.33 -25.52
N PRO A 12 -0.82 -10.82 -25.26
CA PRO A 12 -2.06 -10.10 -25.53
C PRO A 12 -2.31 -8.94 -24.57
N LYS A 13 -2.83 -7.83 -25.12
CA LYS A 13 -3.23 -6.62 -24.38
C LYS A 13 -4.42 -6.91 -23.47
N ARG A 14 -4.32 -6.52 -22.20
CA ARG A 14 -5.38 -6.62 -21.18
C ARG A 14 -6.47 -5.56 -21.46
N LYS A 15 -7.75 -5.96 -21.47
CA LYS A 15 -8.90 -5.06 -21.56
C LYS A 15 -9.06 -4.27 -20.25
N ARG A 16 -9.29 -2.96 -20.36
CA ARG A 16 -9.66 -2.06 -19.26
C ARG A 16 -11.18 -2.17 -19.06
N GLU A 17 -11.61 -2.75 -17.96
CA GLU A 17 -13.02 -2.73 -17.57
C GLU A 17 -13.38 -1.36 -16.98
N SER A 18 -14.47 -0.80 -17.48
CA SER A 18 -15.02 0.50 -17.12
C SER A 18 -16.20 0.27 -16.18
N SER A 19 -16.02 0.50 -14.88
CA SER A 19 -17.13 0.44 -13.92
C SER A 19 -17.95 1.72 -13.99
N ARG A 20 -19.22 1.54 -14.36
CA ARG A 20 -20.29 2.53 -14.42
C ARG A 20 -20.93 2.61 -13.03
N SER A 21 -20.89 3.77 -12.39
CA SER A 21 -21.54 3.98 -11.08
C SER A 21 -23.06 3.94 -11.23
N GLN A 22 -23.72 3.06 -10.49
CA GLN A 22 -25.15 3.10 -10.19
C GLN A 22 -25.35 3.91 -8.91
N SER A 23 -26.16 4.96 -8.96
CA SER A 23 -26.63 5.69 -7.77
C SER A 23 -28.15 5.80 -7.82
N GLY A 24 -28.82 5.24 -6.80
CA GLY A 24 -30.21 5.52 -6.45
C GLY A 24 -30.29 6.54 -5.28
N PRO A 25 -31.45 7.19 -5.06
CA PRO A 25 -31.55 8.39 -4.25
C PRO A 25 -32.02 8.11 -2.81
N ALA A 26 -31.60 8.96 -1.87
CA ALA A 26 -32.25 9.10 -0.56
C ALA A 26 -32.24 10.57 -0.13
N GLU A 27 -33.40 11.02 0.37
CA GLU A 27 -33.79 12.38 0.70
C GLU A 27 -33.07 13.02 1.91
N GLU A 28 -32.86 14.35 1.81
CA GLU A 28 -33.26 15.46 2.72
C GLU A 28 -33.55 15.13 4.22
N SER A 29 -33.12 15.83 5.28
CA SER A 29 -32.69 17.22 5.50
C SER A 29 -32.17 17.43 6.95
N ARG A 30 -31.56 18.61 7.17
CA ARG A 30 -31.41 19.42 8.42
C ARG A 30 -30.24 19.15 9.39
N GLY A 31 -29.21 20.00 9.27
CA GLY A 31 -28.99 21.10 10.23
C GLY A 31 -27.80 21.01 11.19
N ALA A 32 -26.66 21.65 10.85
CA ALA A 32 -25.82 22.47 11.74
C ALA A 32 -24.69 23.19 10.96
N LYS A 33 -24.29 24.35 11.46
CA LYS A 33 -23.52 25.48 10.87
C LYS A 33 -22.17 25.18 10.17
N PRO A 34 -21.68 26.10 9.31
CA PRO A 34 -20.37 26.01 8.66
C PRO A 34 -19.24 26.29 9.64
N MET A 35 -18.27 25.38 9.72
CA MET A 35 -17.00 25.59 10.40
C MET A 35 -16.01 26.15 9.38
N GLU A 36 -15.52 27.37 9.62
CA GLU A 36 -14.39 27.96 8.89
C GLU A 36 -13.14 27.07 9.02
N PRO A 37 -12.37 26.88 7.94
CA PRO A 37 -11.07 26.22 8.04
C PRO A 37 -10.02 27.19 8.64
N PRO A 38 -9.11 26.70 9.50
CA PRO A 38 -8.01 27.53 9.99
C PRO A 38 -6.99 27.78 8.86
N ASN A 39 -6.70 29.06 8.62
CA ASN A 39 -5.57 29.53 7.82
C ASN A 39 -4.23 29.14 8.48
N GLN A 40 -3.52 28.17 7.91
CA GLN A 40 -2.06 27.96 7.96
C GLN A 40 -1.76 27.03 6.77
N ASP A 41 -0.78 27.19 5.91
CA ASP A 41 0.35 28.10 5.79
C ASP A 41 0.69 28.02 4.29
N SER A 42 1.05 29.14 3.67
CA SER A 42 1.46 29.15 2.27
C SER A 42 2.69 28.27 2.15
N THR A 43 2.52 27.03 1.67
CA THR A 43 3.63 26.20 1.24
C THR A 43 4.22 26.90 0.03
N GLU A 44 5.22 27.73 0.32
CA GLU A 44 6.18 28.24 -0.63
C GLU A 44 6.63 27.05 -1.47
N LEU A 45 6.23 27.08 -2.75
CA LEU A 45 6.67 26.14 -3.75
C LEU A 45 8.17 26.33 -3.88
N GLU A 46 8.94 25.57 -3.09
CA GLU A 46 10.35 25.34 -3.35
C GLU A 46 10.48 24.98 -4.84
N PRO A 47 11.25 25.76 -5.61
CA PRO A 47 11.44 25.47 -7.02
C PRO A 47 12.00 24.05 -7.12
N PRO A 48 11.56 23.24 -8.09
CA PRO A 48 12.05 21.89 -8.20
C PRO A 48 13.58 21.96 -8.32
N ALA A 49 14.31 21.28 -7.43
CA ALA A 49 15.78 21.13 -7.46
C ALA A 49 16.35 20.64 -8.82
N ASN A 50 15.46 20.32 -9.76
CA ASN A 50 15.72 20.05 -11.15
C ASN A 50 16.19 21.30 -11.93
N ASP A 51 15.74 22.51 -11.56
CA ASP A 51 16.07 23.75 -12.29
C ASP A 51 17.55 24.10 -12.18
N GLU A 52 18.17 23.86 -11.02
CA GLU A 52 19.59 24.12 -10.79
C GLU A 52 20.49 23.19 -11.62
N LYS A 53 20.07 21.92 -11.76
CA LYS A 53 20.79 20.90 -12.53
C LYS A 53 20.63 21.09 -14.05
N VAL A 54 19.46 21.58 -14.48
CA VAL A 54 19.20 21.95 -15.88
C VAL A 54 19.95 23.23 -16.26
N ALA A 55 20.03 24.22 -15.37
CA ALA A 55 20.85 25.41 -15.55
C ALA A 55 22.35 25.07 -15.67
N SER A 56 22.86 24.16 -14.83
CA SER A 56 24.23 23.64 -14.89
C SER A 56 24.53 22.90 -16.21
N ALA A 57 23.54 22.20 -16.77
CA ALA A 57 23.68 21.52 -18.06
C ALA A 57 23.87 22.52 -19.23
N ALA A 58 23.21 23.68 -19.20
CA ALA A 58 23.41 24.73 -20.22
C ALA A 58 24.83 25.32 -20.19
N GLU A 59 25.46 25.39 -19.02
CA GLU A 59 26.86 25.83 -18.89
C GLU A 59 27.86 24.85 -19.51
N SER A 60 27.53 23.55 -19.46
CA SER A 60 28.36 22.46 -19.98
C SER A 60 28.61 22.57 -21.50
N PHE A 61 27.70 23.21 -22.23
CA PHE A 61 27.78 23.41 -23.68
C PHE A 61 28.42 24.74 -24.10
N ARG A 62 28.79 25.63 -23.16
CA ARG A 62 29.42 26.92 -23.49
C ARG A 62 30.70 26.79 -24.33
N PRO A 63 31.63 25.84 -24.06
CA PRO A 63 32.82 25.67 -24.88
C PRO A 63 32.46 25.33 -26.33
N LEU A 64 31.46 24.47 -26.52
CA LEU A 64 31.02 24.02 -27.84
C LEU A 64 30.32 25.14 -28.62
N ALA A 65 29.56 26.01 -27.94
CA ALA A 65 28.96 27.19 -28.56
C ALA A 65 30.02 28.16 -29.12
N ARG A 66 31.15 28.36 -28.41
CA ARG A 66 32.27 29.19 -28.90
C ARG A 66 32.94 28.61 -30.13
N GLU A 67 33.11 27.29 -30.18
CA GLU A 67 33.69 26.63 -31.36
C GLU A 67 32.74 26.65 -32.56
N LEU A 68 31.42 26.55 -32.35
CA LEU A 68 30.44 26.77 -33.40
C LEU A 68 30.51 28.21 -33.96
N GLU A 69 30.68 29.22 -33.11
CA GLU A 69 30.84 30.61 -33.56
C GLU A 69 32.14 30.83 -34.36
N ARG A 70 33.23 30.15 -33.96
CA ARG A 70 34.49 30.16 -34.74
C ARG A 70 34.33 29.46 -36.08
N LEU A 71 33.57 28.38 -36.13
CA LEU A 71 33.28 27.64 -37.33
C LEU A 71 32.40 28.44 -38.28
N ASP A 72 31.41 29.16 -37.77
CA ASP A 72 30.49 30.00 -38.55
C ASP A 72 31.23 31.09 -39.34
N LYS A 73 32.30 31.64 -38.75
CA LYS A 73 33.20 32.61 -39.41
C LYS A 73 34.01 32.01 -40.57
N LYS A 74 34.21 30.68 -40.58
CA LYS A 74 35.03 29.97 -41.59
C LYS A 74 34.17 29.28 -42.65
N ASP A 75 33.12 28.60 -42.22
CA ASP A 75 32.19 27.83 -43.04
C ASP A 75 30.80 27.84 -42.37
N PRO A 76 29.91 28.77 -42.76
CA PRO A 76 28.59 28.91 -42.15
C PRO A 76 27.66 27.73 -42.46
N ILE A 77 27.85 27.04 -43.59
CA ILE A 77 27.01 25.89 -43.95
C ILE A 77 27.35 24.72 -43.04
N LEU A 78 28.64 24.45 -42.83
CA LEU A 78 29.10 23.42 -41.91
C LEU A 78 28.74 23.76 -40.45
N ALA A 79 28.89 25.03 -40.05
CA ALA A 79 28.47 25.50 -38.74
C ALA A 79 26.98 25.28 -38.48
N ALA A 80 26.11 25.55 -39.46
CA ALA A 80 24.69 25.29 -39.36
C ALA A 80 24.36 23.80 -39.19
N HIS A 81 25.08 22.90 -39.88
CA HIS A 81 24.93 21.46 -39.69
C HIS A 81 25.38 21.02 -38.29
N ALA A 82 26.56 21.47 -37.86
CA ALA A 82 27.11 21.17 -36.54
C ALA A 82 26.19 21.69 -35.42
N ALA A 83 25.65 22.90 -35.56
CA ALA A 83 24.71 23.48 -34.61
C ALA A 83 23.44 22.62 -34.44
N ARG A 84 22.91 22.07 -35.54
CA ARG A 84 21.75 21.14 -35.46
C ARG A 84 22.10 19.86 -34.70
N PHE A 85 23.27 19.27 -34.94
CA PHE A 85 23.73 18.10 -34.19
C PHE A 85 23.88 18.40 -32.69
N VAL A 86 24.53 19.52 -32.36
CA VAL A 86 24.71 19.95 -30.97
C VAL A 86 23.36 20.19 -30.28
N ALA A 87 22.40 20.81 -30.97
CA ALA A 87 21.06 21.02 -30.43
C ALA A 87 20.32 19.71 -30.14
N LEU A 88 20.43 18.71 -31.03
CA LEU A 88 19.84 17.38 -30.82
C LEU A 88 20.49 16.66 -29.63
N TYR A 89 21.82 16.66 -29.57
CA TYR A 89 22.55 16.03 -28.47
C TYR A 89 22.23 16.69 -27.13
N ARG A 90 22.16 18.02 -27.07
CA ARG A 90 21.79 18.76 -25.86
C ARG A 90 20.41 18.33 -25.34
N ARG A 91 19.40 18.26 -26.22
CA ARG A 91 18.05 17.80 -25.85
C ARG A 91 18.05 16.37 -25.33
N LEU A 92 18.84 15.49 -25.93
CA LEU A 92 18.97 14.10 -25.47
C LEU A 92 19.60 14.04 -24.08
N TRP A 93 20.65 14.82 -23.85
CA TRP A 93 21.31 14.93 -22.54
C TRP A 93 20.39 15.47 -21.46
N GLU A 94 19.68 16.57 -21.73
CA GLU A 94 18.68 17.16 -20.82
C GLU A 94 17.60 16.12 -20.43
N SER A 95 17.06 15.39 -21.42
CA SER A 95 16.08 14.32 -21.19
C SER A 95 16.66 13.16 -20.37
N TYR A 96 17.89 12.74 -20.66
CA TYR A 96 18.59 11.71 -19.91
C TYR A 96 18.79 12.11 -18.44
N VAL A 97 19.27 13.33 -18.19
CA VAL A 97 19.50 13.85 -16.83
C VAL A 97 18.21 13.91 -16.04
N ALA A 98 17.13 14.42 -16.62
CA ALA A 98 15.81 14.47 -15.99
C ALA A 98 15.30 13.06 -15.63
N LYS A 99 15.34 12.14 -16.60
CA LYS A 99 14.90 10.76 -16.38
C LYS A 99 15.76 10.02 -15.35
N ASN A 100 17.06 10.29 -15.33
CA ASN A 100 17.95 9.71 -14.33
C ASN A 100 17.66 10.25 -12.92
N ALA A 101 17.35 11.54 -12.78
CA ALA A 101 16.93 12.11 -11.50
C ALA A 101 15.62 11.47 -11.00
N ASP A 102 14.64 11.27 -11.90
CA ASP A 102 13.41 10.55 -11.57
C ASP A 102 13.68 9.09 -11.16
N SER A 103 14.54 8.37 -11.88
CA SER A 103 14.93 7.00 -11.53
C SER A 103 15.56 6.95 -10.14
N GLN A 104 16.48 7.86 -9.82
CA GLN A 104 17.11 7.94 -8.50
C GLN A 104 16.11 8.23 -7.38
N ARG A 105 15.11 9.09 -7.63
CA ARG A 105 14.02 9.35 -6.68
C ARG A 105 13.20 8.08 -6.44
N LEU A 106 12.77 7.41 -7.51
CA LEU A 106 11.99 6.18 -7.43
C LEU A 106 12.76 5.06 -6.72
N ASP A 107 14.07 4.94 -6.93
CA ASP A 107 14.90 3.94 -6.25
C ASP A 107 14.93 4.18 -4.73
N LYS A 108 15.02 5.44 -4.29
CA LYS A 108 14.96 5.81 -2.88
C LYS A 108 13.59 5.49 -2.26
N GLU A 109 12.51 5.89 -2.94
CA GLU A 109 11.13 5.60 -2.49
C GLU A 109 10.88 4.09 -2.41
N ASN A 110 11.33 3.33 -3.40
CA ASN A 110 11.22 1.87 -3.41
C ASN A 110 12.00 1.24 -2.25
N GLN A 111 13.20 1.75 -1.95
CA GLN A 111 13.97 1.27 -0.80
C GLN A 111 13.25 1.56 0.53
N GLN A 112 12.65 2.75 0.67
CA GLN A 112 11.83 3.08 1.84
C GLN A 112 10.63 2.15 1.98
N LEU A 113 9.92 1.88 0.87
CA LEU A 113 8.79 0.93 0.84
C LEU A 113 9.21 -0.48 1.23
N LYS A 114 10.36 -0.97 0.75
CA LYS A 114 10.91 -2.27 1.15
C LYS A 114 11.17 -2.34 2.65
N ASN A 115 11.78 -1.31 3.20
CA ASN A 115 12.07 -1.23 4.64
C ASN A 115 10.77 -1.21 5.47
N ALA A 116 9.79 -0.40 5.06
CA ALA A 116 8.49 -0.31 5.73
C ALA A 116 7.74 -1.66 5.67
N ASN A 117 7.73 -2.31 4.51
CA ASN A 117 7.09 -3.62 4.33
C ASN A 117 7.77 -4.70 5.20
N ALA A 118 9.10 -4.69 5.29
CA ALA A 118 9.83 -5.60 6.17
C ALA A 118 9.44 -5.42 7.65
N SER A 119 9.29 -4.16 8.10
CA SER A 119 8.84 -3.82 9.45
C SER A 119 7.41 -4.31 9.70
N LEU A 120 6.47 -3.95 8.82
CA LEU A 120 5.07 -4.36 8.93
C LEU A 120 4.91 -5.89 8.88
N SER A 121 5.69 -6.58 8.05
CA SER A 121 5.71 -8.04 8.01
C SER A 121 6.18 -8.67 9.32
N LYS A 122 7.11 -8.01 10.03
CA LYS A 122 7.57 -8.46 11.35
C LYS A 122 6.48 -8.23 12.41
N GLU A 123 5.86 -7.06 12.40
CA GLU A 123 4.77 -6.72 13.31
C GLU A 123 3.56 -7.63 13.12
N LYS A 124 3.15 -7.87 11.87
CA LYS A 124 2.10 -8.83 11.53
C LYS A 124 2.37 -10.21 12.12
N ARG A 125 3.57 -10.75 11.91
CA ARG A 125 3.97 -12.05 12.49
C ARG A 125 3.95 -12.06 14.02
N GLN A 126 4.25 -10.92 14.65
CA GLN A 126 4.15 -10.81 16.11
C GLN A 126 2.69 -10.82 16.58
N ALA A 127 1.82 -10.03 15.93
CA ALA A 127 0.40 -10.02 16.23
C ALA A 127 -0.25 -11.40 16.02
N GLU A 128 0.11 -12.11 14.95
CA GLU A 128 -0.35 -13.47 14.68
C GLU A 128 0.05 -14.45 15.80
N ARG A 129 1.27 -14.35 16.32
CA ARG A 129 1.72 -15.17 17.45
C ARG A 129 0.90 -14.90 18.71
N HIS A 130 0.69 -13.64 19.05
CA HIS A 130 -0.14 -13.29 20.21
C HIS A 130 -1.59 -13.75 20.05
N SER A 131 -2.16 -13.65 18.84
CA SER A 131 -3.50 -14.18 18.56
C SER A 131 -3.58 -15.68 18.88
N LEU A 132 -2.59 -16.46 18.41
CA LEU A 132 -2.54 -17.89 18.65
C LEU A 132 -2.40 -18.23 20.15
N GLU A 133 -1.58 -17.47 20.88
CA GLU A 133 -1.44 -17.60 22.33
C GLU A 133 -2.78 -17.39 23.05
N TYR A 134 -3.53 -16.35 22.66
CA TYR A 134 -4.86 -16.09 23.21
C TYR A 134 -5.88 -17.17 22.86
N ASP A 135 -5.84 -17.72 21.64
CA ASP A 135 -6.75 -18.80 21.23
C ASP A 135 -6.52 -20.07 22.08
N VAL A 136 -5.25 -20.41 22.35
CA VAL A 136 -4.88 -21.51 23.24
C VAL A 136 -5.37 -21.25 24.66
N LEU A 137 -5.10 -20.05 25.20
CA LEU A 137 -5.49 -19.68 26.55
C LEU A 137 -7.02 -19.67 26.73
N LEU A 138 -7.75 -19.16 25.75
CA LEU A 138 -9.21 -19.15 25.74
C LEU A 138 -9.78 -20.58 25.72
N SER A 139 -9.17 -21.47 24.95
CA SER A 139 -9.55 -22.88 24.91
C SER A 139 -9.34 -23.56 26.26
N TYR A 140 -8.20 -23.30 26.91
CA TYR A 140 -7.91 -23.77 28.26
C TYR A 140 -8.97 -23.29 29.28
N TYR A 141 -9.29 -22.00 29.29
CA TYR A 141 -10.28 -21.47 30.22
C TYR A 141 -11.67 -22.05 29.96
N LYS A 142 -12.09 -22.17 28.70
CA LYS A 142 -13.37 -22.81 28.35
C LYS A 142 -13.46 -24.23 28.91
N GLU A 143 -12.41 -25.03 28.77
CA GLU A 143 -12.37 -26.38 29.31
C GLU A 143 -12.44 -26.39 30.85
N ALA A 144 -11.71 -25.49 31.51
CA ALA A 144 -11.75 -25.37 32.97
C ALA A 144 -13.15 -24.97 33.47
N TYR A 145 -13.80 -24.00 32.82
CA TYR A 145 -15.16 -23.60 33.14
C TYR A 145 -16.14 -24.75 32.96
N GLN A 146 -16.04 -25.48 31.85
CA GLN A 146 -16.90 -26.63 31.59
C GLN A 146 -16.75 -27.71 32.67
N LYS A 147 -15.52 -28.02 33.11
CA LYS A 147 -15.29 -28.96 34.22
C LYS A 147 -15.88 -28.50 35.54
N ILE A 148 -15.81 -27.20 35.84
CA ILE A 148 -16.42 -26.62 37.05
C ILE A 148 -17.94 -26.74 36.96
N GLU A 149 -18.53 -26.41 35.82
CA GLU A 149 -19.97 -26.50 35.57
C GLU A 149 -20.47 -27.94 35.73
N GLU A 150 -19.82 -28.90 35.07
CA GLU A 150 -20.12 -30.34 35.18
C GLU A 150 -19.98 -30.83 36.63
N GLY A 151 -18.94 -30.40 37.35
CA GLY A 151 -18.76 -30.74 38.76
C GLY A 151 -19.86 -30.18 39.67
N ILE A 152 -20.29 -28.94 39.45
CA ILE A 152 -21.42 -28.33 40.19
C ILE A 152 -22.72 -29.07 39.90
N ILE A 153 -23.00 -29.38 38.63
CA ILE A 153 -24.18 -30.15 38.22
C ILE A 153 -24.18 -31.51 38.92
N GLY A 154 -23.06 -32.24 38.91
CA GLY A 154 -22.96 -33.54 39.58
C GLY A 154 -23.26 -33.48 41.07
N VAL A 155 -22.70 -32.50 41.80
CA VAL A 155 -22.98 -32.30 43.23
C VAL A 155 -24.47 -32.00 43.48
N LEU A 156 -25.09 -31.19 42.62
CA LEU A 156 -26.51 -30.85 42.74
C LEU A 156 -27.41 -32.06 42.45
N GLU A 157 -27.03 -32.92 41.50
CA GLU A 157 -27.72 -34.17 41.19
C GLU A 157 -27.63 -35.17 42.35
N ASP A 158 -26.44 -35.34 42.93
CA ASP A 158 -26.22 -36.20 44.12
C ASP A 158 -27.08 -35.77 45.30
N TRP A 159 -27.31 -34.47 45.49
CA TRP A 159 -28.16 -33.94 46.57
C TRP A 159 -29.66 -34.11 46.31
N LYS A 160 -30.07 -34.33 45.06
CA LYS A 160 -31.48 -34.53 44.67
C LYS A 160 -31.96 -35.95 44.98
N GLU A 161 -31.10 -36.96 44.85
CA GLU A 161 -31.44 -38.37 45.08
C GLU A 161 -31.93 -38.70 46.50
N PRO A 162 -31.33 -38.20 47.60
CA PRO A 162 -31.83 -38.45 48.94
C PRO A 162 -33.20 -37.78 49.21
N LEU A 163 -33.51 -36.66 48.55
CA LEU A 163 -34.73 -35.90 48.81
C LEU A 163 -35.99 -36.61 48.29
N VAL A 164 -35.91 -37.20 47.10
CA VAL A 164 -37.02 -37.94 46.45
C VAL A 164 -37.28 -39.27 47.17
N ASN A 165 -36.23 -39.92 47.67
CA ASN A 165 -36.34 -41.19 48.40
C ASN A 165 -36.87 -41.02 49.85
N SER A 166 -36.91 -39.80 50.39
CA SER A 166 -37.50 -39.50 51.70
C SER A 166 -39.03 -39.32 51.67
N VAL A 167 -39.59 -38.89 50.55
CA VAL A 167 -41.04 -38.66 50.38
C VAL A 167 -41.80 -39.98 50.11
N GLY A 168 -41.13 -41.00 49.58
CA GLY A 168 -41.73 -42.32 49.29
C GLY A 168 -41.87 -43.27 50.49
N LYS A 169 -41.16 -43.04 51.59
CA LYS A 169 -41.13 -43.95 52.76
C LYS A 169 -42.11 -43.61 53.89
N GLN A 170 -42.88 -42.53 53.80
CA GLN A 170 -43.85 -42.14 54.84
C GLN A 170 -45.30 -42.66 54.63
N LYS A 171 -45.57 -43.55 53.66
CA LYS A 171 -46.94 -44.00 53.33
C LYS A 171 -47.25 -45.48 53.55
N GLN A 172 -46.40 -46.23 54.24
CA GLN A 172 -46.66 -47.62 54.64
C GLN A 172 -46.15 -47.86 56.07
N ASP A 173 -46.78 -47.25 57.06
CA ASP A 173 -46.82 -47.82 58.41
C ASP A 173 -47.96 -47.15 59.18
N GLY A 174 -49.05 -47.90 59.41
CA GLY A 174 -50.19 -47.43 60.19
C GLY A 174 -51.54 -47.85 59.63
N SER A 175 -51.91 -49.12 59.88
CA SER A 175 -53.21 -49.51 60.43
C SER A 175 -53.31 -51.04 60.48
N GLU A 176 -53.12 -51.57 61.70
CA GLU A 176 -53.82 -52.78 62.17
C GLU A 176 -55.32 -52.49 62.37
#